data_AF-A0AAU9Q3B2-F1
#
_entry.id   AF-A0AAU9Q3B2-F1
#
_cell.length_a   1.000
_cell.length_b   1.000
_cell.length_c   1.000
_cell.angle_alpha   90.00
_cell.angle_beta   90.00
_cell.angle_gamma   90.00
#
_symmetry.space_group_name_H-M   'P 1'
#
loop_
_entity.id
_entity.type
_entity.pdbx_description
1 polymer ?
#
loop_
_entity_poly.entity_id
_entity_poly.type
_entity_poly.pdbx_seq_one_letter_code
_entity_poly.pdbx_strand_id
1 'polypeptide(L)'
;MSDFNLLYQPKLKDGVIVGLEALLRPDDAEQTLPEFFAEVKDYMALDLAVMKRCLEDIAKFDIQIPVSINIYPTSVLNDYFVFSAIKQLKGKNVSLELVEHQGVELNDEFLSHVTLLKDNGIKLSIDDFGKDFARADLALTIGADEVKFDRSLVHDIEKNYSKFKHLSFLYSKIKTLCTPNVVFEGVENKRQKELIELFAEKPTIQGFYYYPAMPLEEIVELDCFSNLEQEAPVEALLRMSLDLDYKLYNFLIEKNIEDVQSEEVNRFIEDHDILGVVHNEDVNTTLSNLRDIYFSNTSIIANGVMSMLDSAEKLIIMRNDQGVVIFDNAAHRELVGTSIVGVNPQEIIKENEGYRLCLERDKNLLQDEHLMFHKDKEFFEGIEYDTIREKMVYNGKKFIIATVCPSNTGLMDVTKDELTKCYTRSFLKYHLASYDSRIVAFIDMNGFKAINDNYGHRIGDNCLVDFACLLRSSLREKDVVIRYGGDEFVIVFDSSAYEDIENRLNALNAKMARYFAEKGFDLSFAYGLSKVVNHDIDAAIELADKNMYSAKRRFKRQLSVDYVI
;
A
#
# COMPACT_ATOMS: atom_id res chain seq x y z
N MET A 1 38.25 -7.00 -22.10
CA MET A 1 36.82 -6.75 -21.85
C MET A 1 36.09 -7.82 -22.64
N SER A 2 35.06 -8.41 -22.05
CA SER A 2 34.17 -9.34 -22.76
C SER A 2 33.55 -8.60 -23.94
N ASP A 3 33.57 -9.20 -25.13
CA ASP A 3 33.00 -8.57 -26.32
C ASP A 3 31.46 -8.57 -26.20
N PHE A 4 30.85 -7.42 -26.49
CA PHE A 4 29.40 -7.20 -26.40
C PHE A 4 28.91 -6.30 -27.54
N ASN A 5 27.63 -6.44 -27.84
CA ASN A 5 26.90 -5.60 -28.77
C ASN A 5 25.71 -4.91 -28.08
N LEU A 6 25.22 -3.84 -28.69
CA LEU A 6 24.04 -3.12 -28.22
C LEU A 6 22.88 -3.38 -29.18
N LEU A 7 21.76 -3.79 -28.61
CA LEU A 7 20.47 -3.68 -29.27
C LEU A 7 19.72 -2.50 -28.67
N TYR A 8 18.81 -1.94 -29.44
CA TYR A 8 18.04 -0.77 -29.03
C TYR A 8 16.57 -1.12 -28.98
N GLN A 9 15.90 -0.79 -27.88
CA GLN A 9 14.46 -0.94 -27.78
C GLN A 9 13.76 0.41 -27.92
N PRO A 10 12.84 0.57 -28.90
CA PRO A 10 12.04 1.77 -29.04
C PRO A 10 11.11 2.05 -27.87
N LYS A 11 11.09 3.32 -27.42
CA LYS A 11 10.08 3.92 -26.55
C LYS A 11 9.12 4.72 -27.43
N LEU A 12 7.83 4.37 -27.44
CA LEU A 12 6.84 4.98 -28.33
C LEU A 12 5.82 5.81 -27.57
N LYS A 13 5.49 7.00 -28.10
CA LYS A 13 4.39 7.85 -27.66
C LYS A 13 3.52 8.12 -28.88
N ASP A 14 2.24 7.78 -28.81
CA ASP A 14 1.28 7.85 -29.93
C ASP A 14 1.76 7.14 -31.23
N GLY A 15 2.52 6.05 -31.09
CA GLY A 15 3.06 5.30 -32.22
C GLY A 15 4.28 5.93 -32.90
N VAL A 16 4.80 7.04 -32.35
CA VAL A 16 6.05 7.69 -32.78
C VAL A 16 7.16 7.29 -31.81
N ILE A 17 8.34 6.96 -32.33
CA ILE A 17 9.52 6.69 -31.51
C ILE A 17 10.00 8.02 -30.92
N VAL A 18 9.92 8.12 -29.59
CA VAL A 18 10.34 9.30 -28.81
C VAL A 18 11.60 9.06 -28.01
N GLY A 19 12.09 7.82 -27.94
CA GLY A 19 13.35 7.48 -27.31
C GLY A 19 13.77 6.05 -27.60
N LEU A 20 14.98 5.70 -27.21
CA LEU A 20 15.56 4.37 -27.32
C LEU A 20 16.17 3.96 -25.97
N GLU A 21 16.12 2.68 -25.65
CA GLU A 21 16.91 2.11 -24.57
C GLU A 21 18.01 1.23 -25.15
N ALA A 22 19.26 1.48 -24.77
CA ALA A 22 20.40 0.67 -25.15
C ALA A 22 20.51 -0.55 -24.22
N LEU A 23 20.36 -1.73 -24.81
CA LEU A 23 20.38 -3.01 -24.12
C LEU A 23 21.60 -3.82 -24.53
N LEU A 24 22.47 -4.09 -23.56
CA LEU A 24 23.65 -4.94 -23.74
C LEU A 24 23.25 -6.37 -24.11
N ARG A 25 23.95 -6.95 -25.09
CA ARG A 25 23.90 -8.37 -25.43
C ARG A 25 25.33 -8.92 -25.53
N PRO A 26 25.60 -10.09 -24.94
CA PRO A 26 26.87 -10.78 -25.16
C PRO A 26 27.07 -11.07 -26.66
N ASP A 27 28.32 -11.00 -27.14
CA ASP A 27 28.63 -11.36 -28.54
C ASP A 27 28.51 -12.85 -28.80
N ASP A 28 28.75 -13.66 -27.76
CA ASP A 28 28.46 -15.08 -27.79
C ASP A 28 26.94 -15.30 -27.59
N ALA A 29 26.27 -15.70 -28.66
CA ALA A 29 24.84 -15.96 -28.66
C ALA A 29 24.41 -17.12 -27.73
N GLU A 30 25.34 -17.99 -27.31
CA GLU A 30 25.06 -19.06 -26.34
C GLU A 30 25.20 -18.59 -24.88
N GLN A 31 25.87 -17.47 -24.63
CA GLN A 31 26.06 -16.91 -23.28
C GLN A 31 24.81 -16.15 -22.82
N THR A 32 24.28 -16.49 -21.66
CA THR A 32 23.17 -15.77 -21.05
C THR A 32 23.62 -14.48 -20.36
N LEU A 33 22.71 -13.50 -20.19
CA LEU A 33 23.01 -12.26 -19.46
C LEU A 33 23.52 -12.50 -18.03
N PRO A 34 22.92 -13.39 -17.21
CA PRO A 34 23.45 -13.69 -15.88
C PRO A 34 24.87 -14.25 -15.91
N GLU A 35 25.20 -15.11 -16.89
CA GLU A 35 26.56 -15.65 -17.05
C GLU A 35 27.55 -14.55 -17.44
N PHE A 36 27.17 -13.66 -18.36
CA PHE A 36 27.99 -12.51 -18.73
C PHE A 36 28.28 -11.61 -17.53
N PHE A 37 27.24 -11.21 -16.77
CA PHE A 37 27.41 -10.34 -15.60
C PHE A 37 28.18 -11.02 -14.46
N ALA A 38 28.10 -12.36 -14.32
CA ALA A 38 28.90 -13.09 -13.34
C ALA A 38 30.42 -13.01 -13.63
N GLU A 39 30.81 -12.77 -14.89
CA GLU A 39 32.21 -12.60 -15.30
C GLU A 39 32.70 -11.15 -15.14
N VAL A 40 31.79 -10.18 -14.97
CA VAL A 40 32.11 -8.77 -14.82
C VAL A 40 32.73 -8.52 -13.45
N LYS A 41 33.99 -8.07 -13.44
CA LYS A 41 34.73 -7.73 -12.22
C LYS A 41 34.68 -6.25 -11.87
N ASP A 42 34.45 -5.42 -12.87
CA ASP A 42 34.46 -3.96 -12.76
C ASP A 42 33.28 -3.39 -13.55
N TYR A 43 32.18 -3.14 -12.84
CA TYR A 43 30.96 -2.57 -13.41
C TYR A 43 31.17 -1.14 -13.91
N MET A 44 32.04 -0.36 -13.27
CA MET A 44 32.36 1.00 -13.74
C MET A 44 33.02 0.96 -15.12
N ALA A 45 33.99 0.05 -15.31
CA ALA A 45 34.64 -0.12 -16.60
C ALA A 45 33.67 -0.60 -17.68
N LEU A 46 32.71 -1.47 -17.32
CA LEU A 46 31.65 -1.91 -18.22
C LEU A 46 30.73 -0.74 -18.62
N ASP A 47 30.22 0.01 -17.65
CA ASP A 47 29.29 1.13 -17.88
C ASP A 47 29.94 2.21 -18.78
N LEU A 48 31.23 2.50 -18.57
CA LEU A 48 31.99 3.41 -19.46
C LEU A 48 32.15 2.85 -20.88
N ALA A 49 32.36 1.53 -21.04
CA ALA A 49 32.46 0.91 -22.35
C ALA A 49 31.12 0.92 -23.09
N VAL A 50 30.02 0.60 -22.40
CA VAL A 50 28.65 0.66 -22.93
C VAL A 50 28.31 2.08 -23.35
N MET A 51 28.60 3.07 -22.49
CA MET A 51 28.39 4.48 -22.78
C MET A 51 29.15 4.91 -24.04
N LYS A 52 30.42 4.55 -24.14
CA LYS A 52 31.25 4.88 -25.31
C LYS A 52 30.67 4.26 -26.59
N ARG A 53 30.34 2.95 -26.56
CA ARG A 53 29.77 2.25 -27.72
C ARG A 53 28.44 2.86 -28.15
N CYS A 54 27.56 3.18 -27.18
CA CYS A 54 26.29 3.83 -27.47
C CYS A 54 26.46 5.20 -28.13
N LEU A 55 27.46 6.00 -27.72
CA LEU A 55 27.76 7.28 -28.35
C LEU A 55 28.31 7.14 -29.77
N GLU A 56 29.07 6.07 -30.05
CA GLU A 56 29.54 5.74 -31.40
C GLU A 56 28.35 5.38 -32.31
N ASP A 57 27.42 4.56 -31.81
CA ASP A 57 26.21 4.17 -32.55
C ASP A 57 25.29 5.38 -32.81
N ILE A 58 25.04 6.23 -31.80
CA ILE A 58 24.28 7.48 -31.96
C ILE A 58 24.89 8.37 -33.05
N ALA A 59 26.22 8.53 -33.06
CA ALA A 59 26.90 9.36 -34.05
C ALA A 59 26.90 8.73 -35.45
N LYS A 60 27.03 7.40 -35.55
CA LYS A 60 27.02 6.66 -36.82
C LYS A 60 25.67 6.78 -37.53
N PHE A 61 24.58 6.76 -36.78
CA PHE A 61 23.21 6.77 -37.30
C PHE A 61 22.50 8.13 -37.21
N ASP A 62 23.20 9.17 -36.74
CA ASP A 62 22.67 10.52 -36.55
C ASP A 62 21.37 10.55 -35.71
N ILE A 63 21.36 9.78 -34.62
CA ILE A 63 20.19 9.68 -33.74
C ILE A 63 20.03 10.99 -32.96
N GLN A 64 18.89 11.66 -33.18
CA GLN A 64 18.59 12.92 -32.51
C GLN A 64 17.71 12.74 -31.25
N ILE A 65 16.96 11.64 -31.17
CA ILE A 65 16.04 11.35 -30.05
C ILE A 65 16.79 10.89 -28.79
N PRO A 66 16.18 11.02 -27.59
CA PRO A 66 16.72 10.50 -26.34
C PRO A 66 17.13 9.02 -26.39
N VAL A 67 18.33 8.70 -25.88
CA VAL A 67 18.80 7.32 -25.68
C VAL A 67 19.15 7.08 -24.21
N SER A 68 18.56 6.05 -23.61
CA SER A 68 18.79 5.66 -22.22
C SER A 68 19.84 4.55 -22.14
N ILE A 69 20.74 4.66 -21.16
CA ILE A 69 21.81 3.68 -20.93
C ILE A 69 21.72 3.18 -19.49
N ASN A 70 21.62 1.86 -19.33
CA ASN A 70 21.62 1.21 -18.03
C ASN A 70 22.99 1.30 -17.36
N ILE A 71 23.00 1.72 -16.09
CA ILE A 71 24.20 1.90 -15.28
C ILE A 71 23.98 1.41 -13.85
N TYR A 72 25.05 0.91 -13.24
CA TYR A 72 25.00 0.45 -11.86
C TYR A 72 25.13 1.63 -10.88
N PRO A 73 24.39 1.64 -9.75
CA PRO A 73 24.53 2.68 -8.73
C PRO A 73 25.95 2.80 -8.15
N THR A 74 26.70 1.69 -8.12
CA THR A 74 28.12 1.68 -7.72
C THR A 74 29.02 2.51 -8.64
N SER A 75 28.65 2.67 -9.92
CA SER A 75 29.38 3.53 -10.86
C SER A 75 29.17 5.00 -10.51
N VAL A 76 27.97 5.39 -10.05
CA VAL A 76 27.68 6.77 -9.62
C VAL A 76 28.44 7.15 -8.35
N LEU A 77 28.76 6.20 -7.47
CA LEU A 77 29.64 6.45 -6.32
C LEU A 77 31.08 6.82 -6.71
N ASN A 78 31.50 6.57 -7.95
CA ASN A 78 32.87 6.80 -8.38
C ASN A 78 33.04 8.16 -9.07
N ASP A 79 33.86 9.04 -8.50
CA ASP A 79 34.22 10.35 -9.08
C ASP A 79 34.62 10.27 -10.56
N TYR A 80 35.46 9.30 -10.92
CA TYR A 80 35.97 9.17 -12.28
C TYR A 80 34.84 8.89 -13.27
N PHE A 81 33.89 8.03 -12.89
CA PHE A 81 32.71 7.77 -13.71
C PHE A 81 31.87 9.03 -13.87
N VAL A 82 31.58 9.74 -12.78
CA VAL A 82 30.75 10.96 -12.79
C VAL A 82 31.38 12.04 -13.69
N PHE A 83 32.67 12.32 -13.53
CA PHE A 83 33.37 13.30 -14.38
C PHE A 83 33.44 12.86 -15.85
N SER A 84 33.60 11.56 -16.09
CA SER A 84 33.60 11.00 -17.44
C SER A 84 32.23 11.12 -18.10
N ALA A 85 31.16 10.80 -17.39
CA ALA A 85 29.78 10.94 -17.84
C ALA A 85 29.47 12.41 -18.17
N ILE A 86 29.82 13.36 -17.30
CA ILE A 86 29.68 14.79 -17.55
C ILE A 86 30.42 15.22 -18.82
N LYS A 87 31.67 14.80 -18.97
CA LYS A 87 32.46 15.17 -20.14
C LYS A 87 31.88 14.62 -21.45
N GLN A 88 31.32 13.41 -21.42
CA GLN A 88 30.88 12.70 -22.63
C GLN A 88 29.41 12.96 -23.00
N LEU A 89 28.54 13.18 -22.01
CA LEU A 89 27.08 13.25 -22.18
C LEU A 89 26.51 14.67 -22.11
N LYS A 90 27.25 15.63 -21.55
CA LYS A 90 26.76 17.02 -21.46
C LYS A 90 26.38 17.57 -22.83
N GLY A 91 25.14 18.05 -22.93
CA GLY A 91 24.57 18.58 -24.18
C GLY A 91 24.14 17.53 -25.20
N LYS A 92 24.18 16.24 -24.84
CA LYS A 92 23.64 15.13 -25.65
C LYS A 92 22.28 14.68 -25.11
N ASN A 93 21.44 14.15 -25.99
CA ASN A 93 20.17 13.54 -25.60
C ASN A 93 20.39 12.10 -25.10
N VAL A 94 21.19 11.95 -24.05
CA VAL A 94 21.46 10.65 -23.40
C VAL A 94 21.09 10.72 -21.93
N SER A 95 20.27 9.77 -21.47
CA SER A 95 19.93 9.61 -20.06
C SER A 95 20.60 8.38 -19.47
N LEU A 96 20.85 8.43 -18.16
CA LEU A 96 21.39 7.31 -17.40
C LEU A 96 20.27 6.65 -16.60
N GLU A 97 20.18 5.35 -16.68
CA GLU A 97 19.13 4.56 -16.07
C GLU A 97 19.72 3.69 -14.97
N LEU A 98 19.30 3.92 -13.72
CA LEU A 98 19.84 3.21 -12.58
C LEU A 98 19.15 1.85 -12.44
N VAL A 99 19.92 0.78 -12.64
CA VAL A 99 19.49 -0.59 -12.38
C VAL A 99 19.65 -0.94 -10.90
N GLU A 100 18.96 -2.00 -10.45
CA GLU A 100 19.08 -2.45 -9.07
C GLU A 100 20.39 -3.19 -8.81
N HIS A 101 21.13 -2.74 -7.81
CA HIS A 101 22.24 -3.47 -7.22
C HIS A 101 22.09 -3.49 -5.70
N GLN A 102 22.01 -4.69 -5.12
CA GLN A 102 22.03 -4.84 -3.67
C GLN A 102 23.34 -4.31 -3.08
N GLY A 103 23.24 -3.51 -2.02
CA GLY A 103 24.39 -3.09 -1.21
C GLY A 103 24.89 -1.66 -1.40
N VAL A 104 24.16 -0.80 -2.13
CA VAL A 104 24.48 0.63 -2.22
C VAL A 104 23.63 1.42 -1.23
N GLU A 105 24.27 2.04 -0.25
CA GLU A 105 23.61 2.99 0.65
C GLU A 105 23.44 4.34 -0.05
N LEU A 106 22.24 4.91 0.03
CA LEU A 106 21.92 6.26 -0.48
C LEU A 106 22.45 7.33 0.48
N ASN A 107 23.77 7.37 0.62
CA ASN A 107 24.48 8.31 1.48
C ASN A 107 24.65 9.68 0.80
N ASP A 108 25.11 10.67 1.58
CA ASP A 108 25.32 12.04 1.10
C ASP A 108 26.28 12.11 -0.11
N GLU A 109 27.24 11.19 -0.20
CA GLU A 109 28.18 11.08 -1.32
C GLU A 109 27.45 10.73 -2.61
N PHE A 110 26.65 9.65 -2.61
CA PHE A 110 25.84 9.25 -3.75
C PHE A 110 24.91 10.38 -4.22
N LEU A 111 24.21 11.02 -3.28
CA LEU A 111 23.29 12.12 -3.59
C LEU A 111 24.02 13.33 -4.17
N SER A 112 25.22 13.66 -3.67
CA SER A 112 26.03 14.75 -4.21
C SER A 112 26.45 14.48 -5.67
N HIS A 113 26.77 13.24 -6.02
CA HIS A 113 27.11 12.85 -7.39
C HIS A 113 25.91 12.87 -8.31
N VAL A 114 24.75 12.41 -7.84
CA VAL A 114 23.46 12.54 -8.52
C VAL A 114 23.17 14.02 -8.83
N THR A 115 23.27 14.90 -7.84
CA THR A 115 23.08 16.34 -8.04
C THR A 115 24.06 16.90 -9.06
N LEU A 116 25.34 16.52 -9.00
CA LEU A 116 26.36 16.98 -9.93
C LEU A 116 26.09 16.56 -11.39
N LEU A 117 25.61 15.33 -11.61
CA LEU A 117 25.19 14.85 -12.93
C LEU A 117 24.02 15.70 -13.47
N LYS A 118 22.99 15.92 -12.63
CA LYS A 118 21.78 16.67 -13.00
C LYS A 118 22.06 18.15 -13.25
N ASP A 119 22.89 18.78 -12.44
CA ASP A 119 23.33 20.19 -12.63
C ASP A 119 24.09 20.38 -13.96
N ASN A 120 24.63 19.30 -14.53
CA ASN A 120 25.25 19.29 -15.85
C ASN A 120 24.31 18.85 -16.98
N GLY A 121 23.01 18.75 -16.71
CA GLY A 121 21.95 18.45 -17.68
C GLY A 121 21.81 16.98 -18.03
N ILE A 122 22.43 16.07 -17.27
CA ILE A 122 22.27 14.62 -17.46
C ILE A 122 21.02 14.17 -16.73
N LYS A 123 20.10 13.57 -17.49
CA LYS A 123 18.84 13.03 -16.96
C LYS A 123 19.06 11.66 -16.32
N LEU A 124 18.38 11.40 -15.22
CA LEU A 124 18.38 10.12 -14.53
C LEU A 124 17.01 9.44 -14.61
N SER A 125 17.02 8.14 -14.90
CA SER A 125 15.83 7.28 -14.92
C SER A 125 15.94 6.16 -13.89
N ILE A 126 14.80 5.68 -13.39
CA ILE A 126 14.71 4.49 -12.52
C ILE A 126 14.05 3.35 -13.29
N ASP A 127 14.74 2.21 -13.35
CA ASP A 127 14.26 0.97 -13.95
C ASP A 127 13.35 0.15 -13.01
N ASP A 128 12.73 -0.93 -13.50
CA ASP A 128 11.77 -1.88 -12.87
C ASP A 128 10.96 -1.36 -11.65
N PHE A 129 10.38 -0.15 -11.72
CA PHE A 129 9.57 0.38 -10.62
C PHE A 129 8.38 -0.55 -10.33
N GLY A 130 8.21 -0.96 -9.06
CA GLY A 130 7.09 -1.77 -8.57
C GLY A 130 7.34 -3.28 -8.45
N LYS A 131 8.54 -3.76 -8.79
CA LYS A 131 8.97 -5.16 -8.61
C LYS A 131 9.26 -5.50 -7.14
N ASP A 132 9.88 -4.55 -6.43
CA ASP A 132 10.11 -4.55 -4.98
C ASP A 132 9.86 -3.12 -4.44
N PHE A 133 9.17 -3.00 -3.28
CA PHE A 133 8.75 -1.70 -2.69
C PHE A 133 9.90 -0.69 -2.45
N ALA A 134 11.16 -1.14 -2.50
CA ALA A 134 12.35 -0.32 -2.29
C ALA A 134 12.59 0.76 -3.36
N ARG A 135 12.06 0.61 -4.59
CA ARG A 135 12.40 1.52 -5.71
C ARG A 135 11.69 2.89 -5.67
N ALA A 136 10.62 3.02 -4.89
CA ALA A 136 9.91 4.29 -4.76
C ALA A 136 10.70 5.35 -3.98
N ASP A 137 11.39 4.93 -2.92
CA ASP A 137 12.22 5.81 -2.10
C ASP A 137 13.43 6.35 -2.88
N LEU A 138 14.06 5.49 -3.68
CA LEU A 138 15.17 5.87 -4.55
C LEU A 138 14.73 6.93 -5.57
N ALA A 139 13.63 6.68 -6.30
CA ALA A 139 13.11 7.60 -7.33
C ALA A 139 12.80 8.99 -6.78
N LEU A 140 12.21 9.06 -5.57
CA LEU A 140 11.90 10.31 -4.91
C LEU A 140 13.16 11.00 -4.39
N THR A 141 14.06 10.27 -3.76
CA THR A 141 15.28 10.82 -3.13
C THR A 141 16.23 11.44 -4.16
N ILE A 142 16.38 10.84 -5.34
CA ILE A 142 17.21 11.41 -6.41
C ILE A 142 16.48 12.42 -7.31
N GLY A 143 15.15 12.53 -7.14
CA GLY A 143 14.26 13.30 -8.00
C GLY A 143 14.35 12.86 -9.46
N ALA A 144 14.11 11.58 -9.75
CA ALA A 144 14.30 11.02 -11.08
C ALA A 144 13.56 11.80 -12.18
N ASP A 145 14.18 11.95 -13.35
CA ASP A 145 13.60 12.62 -14.52
C ASP A 145 12.61 11.72 -15.27
N GLU A 146 12.79 10.40 -15.17
CA GLU A 146 11.93 9.37 -15.76
C GLU A 146 11.78 8.18 -14.78
N VAL A 147 10.61 7.52 -14.79
CA VAL A 147 10.37 6.29 -14.03
C VAL A 147 9.77 5.24 -14.96
N LYS A 148 10.33 4.03 -14.98
CA LYS A 148 9.85 2.93 -15.81
C LYS A 148 9.08 1.93 -14.95
N PHE A 149 7.81 1.72 -15.29
CA PHE A 149 6.94 0.76 -14.62
C PHE A 149 7.20 -0.63 -15.16
N ASP A 150 7.63 -1.53 -14.27
CA ASP A 150 8.02 -2.89 -14.62
C ASP A 150 6.88 -3.67 -15.30
N ARG A 151 7.27 -4.62 -16.15
CA ARG A 151 6.35 -5.56 -16.81
C ARG A 151 5.40 -6.24 -15.84
N SER A 152 5.82 -6.57 -14.61
CA SER A 152 4.95 -7.23 -13.63
C SER A 152 3.74 -6.38 -13.21
N LEU A 153 3.83 -5.05 -13.24
CA LEU A 153 2.73 -4.13 -12.97
C LEU A 153 1.73 -4.07 -14.13
N VAL A 154 2.22 -4.23 -15.36
CA VAL A 154 1.43 -4.22 -16.61
C VAL A 154 0.85 -5.61 -16.89
N HIS A 155 1.50 -6.68 -16.44
CA HIS A 155 1.11 -8.04 -16.73
C HIS A 155 -0.28 -8.39 -16.18
N ASP A 156 -1.15 -8.88 -17.07
CA ASP A 156 -2.55 -9.25 -16.80
C ASP A 156 -3.49 -8.10 -16.37
N ILE A 157 -3.16 -6.82 -16.59
CA ILE A 157 -4.11 -5.73 -16.29
C ILE A 157 -5.43 -5.85 -17.07
N GLU A 158 -5.41 -6.52 -18.23
CA GLU A 158 -6.59 -6.79 -19.03
C GLU A 158 -7.48 -7.92 -18.48
N LYS A 159 -6.95 -8.74 -17.56
CA LYS A 159 -7.67 -9.87 -16.93
C LYS A 159 -7.97 -9.61 -15.45
N ASN A 160 -7.30 -8.64 -14.83
CA ASN A 160 -7.38 -8.38 -13.40
C ASN A 160 -7.61 -6.89 -13.12
N TYR A 161 -8.85 -6.55 -12.77
CA TYR A 161 -9.26 -5.18 -12.47
C TYR A 161 -8.46 -4.55 -11.32
N SER A 162 -8.14 -5.32 -10.27
CA SER A 162 -7.34 -4.82 -9.15
C SER A 162 -5.93 -4.44 -9.58
N LYS A 163 -5.29 -5.22 -10.46
CA LYS A 163 -3.97 -4.87 -11.05
C LYS A 163 -4.05 -3.61 -11.90
N PHE A 164 -5.05 -3.51 -12.79
CA PHE A 164 -5.29 -2.30 -13.58
C PHE A 164 -5.46 -1.05 -12.68
N LYS A 165 -6.26 -1.16 -11.62
CA LYS A 165 -6.48 -0.05 -10.69
C LYS A 165 -5.24 0.31 -9.89
N HIS A 166 -4.46 -0.69 -9.47
CA HIS A 166 -3.17 -0.48 -8.83
C HIS A 166 -2.19 0.27 -9.75
N LEU A 167 -2.06 -0.15 -11.01
CA LEU A 167 -1.24 0.53 -12.02
C LEU A 167 -1.67 2.00 -12.21
N SER A 168 -2.98 2.25 -12.36
CA SER A 168 -3.51 3.61 -12.51
C SER A 168 -3.25 4.50 -11.28
N PHE A 169 -3.33 3.91 -10.08
CA PHE A 169 -3.04 4.61 -8.83
C PHE A 169 -1.55 4.96 -8.73
N LEU A 170 -0.66 3.99 -8.98
CA LEU A 170 0.78 4.22 -8.95
C LEU A 170 1.20 5.29 -9.97
N TYR A 171 0.68 5.22 -11.19
CA TYR A 171 0.95 6.23 -12.23
C TYR A 171 0.57 7.63 -11.75
N SER A 172 -0.63 7.79 -11.18
CA SER A 172 -1.08 9.08 -10.66
C SER A 172 -0.15 9.63 -9.58
N LYS A 173 0.37 8.77 -8.70
CA LYS A 173 1.27 9.18 -7.61
C LYS A 173 2.65 9.55 -8.12
N ILE A 174 3.22 8.78 -9.03
CA ILE A 174 4.52 9.07 -9.60
C ILE A 174 4.48 10.34 -10.45
N LYS A 175 3.42 10.52 -11.25
CA LYS A 175 3.17 11.74 -12.00
C LYS A 175 3.09 12.99 -11.10
N THR A 176 2.48 12.88 -9.93
CA THR A 176 2.31 14.01 -9.00
C THR A 176 3.54 14.27 -8.12
N LEU A 177 4.22 13.23 -7.65
CA LEU A 177 5.24 13.35 -6.59
C LEU A 177 6.67 13.26 -7.08
N CYS A 178 6.90 12.70 -8.28
CA CYS A 178 8.23 12.38 -8.77
C CYS A 178 8.47 13.00 -10.15
N THR A 179 7.83 12.48 -11.20
CA THR A 179 8.05 12.91 -12.58
C THR A 179 6.83 12.66 -13.46
N PRO A 180 6.51 13.57 -14.41
CA PRO A 180 5.50 13.32 -15.42
C PRO A 180 5.94 12.28 -16.48
N ASN A 181 7.24 11.98 -16.58
CA ASN A 181 7.77 11.06 -17.58
C ASN A 181 7.74 9.63 -17.04
N VAL A 182 6.66 8.91 -17.33
CA VAL A 182 6.51 7.49 -16.97
C VAL A 182 6.51 6.63 -18.22
N VAL A 183 7.34 5.58 -18.22
CA VAL A 183 7.39 4.57 -19.29
C VAL A 183 6.71 3.30 -18.79
N PHE A 184 5.78 2.73 -19.56
CA PHE A 184 5.14 1.45 -19.24
C PHE A 184 5.85 0.33 -19.98
N GLU A 185 6.50 -0.57 -19.24
CA GLU A 185 7.24 -1.67 -19.82
C GLU A 185 6.42 -2.95 -19.96
N GLY A 186 6.86 -3.80 -20.89
CA GLY A 186 6.27 -5.12 -21.08
C GLY A 186 4.82 -5.06 -21.56
N VAL A 187 4.43 -3.99 -22.26
CA VAL A 187 3.14 -3.93 -22.97
C VAL A 187 3.21 -4.88 -24.16
N GLU A 188 2.43 -5.95 -24.10
CA GLU A 188 2.49 -7.07 -25.06
C GLU A 188 1.33 -7.06 -26.06
N ASN A 189 0.23 -6.41 -25.72
CA ASN A 189 -0.96 -6.44 -26.56
C ASN A 189 -1.72 -5.10 -26.58
N LYS A 190 -2.57 -4.96 -27.61
CA LYS A 190 -3.38 -3.77 -27.84
C LYS A 190 -4.26 -3.41 -26.64
N ARG A 191 -4.77 -4.42 -25.92
CA ARG A 191 -5.68 -4.22 -24.81
C ARG A 191 -4.99 -3.57 -23.61
N GLN A 192 -3.76 -3.95 -23.32
CA GLN A 192 -2.95 -3.33 -22.27
C GLN A 192 -2.66 -1.86 -22.59
N LYS A 193 -2.27 -1.55 -23.85
CA LYS A 193 -2.11 -0.17 -24.33
C LYS A 193 -3.39 0.65 -24.13
N GLU A 194 -4.51 0.16 -24.65
CA GLU A 194 -5.80 0.85 -24.54
C GLU A 194 -6.19 1.13 -23.09
N LEU A 195 -5.91 0.19 -22.18
CA LEU A 195 -6.17 0.35 -20.75
C LEU A 195 -5.26 1.42 -20.13
N ILE A 196 -3.97 1.44 -20.46
CA ILE A 196 -3.04 2.47 -19.97
C ILE A 196 -3.46 3.86 -20.45
N GLU A 197 -3.88 3.98 -21.71
CA GLU A 197 -4.37 5.23 -22.31
C GLU A 197 -5.63 5.78 -21.61
N LEU A 198 -6.35 4.98 -20.82
CA LEU A 198 -7.50 5.47 -20.03
C LEU A 198 -7.11 6.42 -18.90
N PHE A 199 -5.89 6.32 -18.38
CA PHE A 199 -5.45 7.11 -17.23
C PHE A 199 -4.14 7.86 -17.48
N ALA A 200 -3.38 7.49 -18.50
CA ALA A 200 -2.18 8.16 -18.93
C ALA A 200 -2.41 8.78 -20.32
N GLU A 201 -2.44 10.11 -20.38
CA GLU A 201 -2.51 10.82 -21.65
C GLU A 201 -1.19 10.64 -22.40
N LYS A 202 -1.27 10.12 -23.64
CA LYS A 202 -0.12 9.86 -24.53
C LYS A 202 0.99 9.09 -23.80
N PRO A 203 0.72 7.86 -23.32
CA PRO A 203 1.67 7.11 -22.53
C PRO A 203 2.89 6.75 -23.37
N THR A 204 4.08 6.90 -22.79
CA THR A 204 5.28 6.30 -23.36
C THR A 204 5.25 4.80 -23.07
N ILE A 205 5.23 4.00 -24.12
CA ILE A 205 5.10 2.54 -24.05
C ILE A 205 6.36 1.89 -24.61
N GLN A 206 6.81 0.85 -23.91
CA GLN A 206 7.88 -0.02 -24.34
C GLN A 206 7.45 -1.48 -24.18
N GLY A 207 7.53 -2.27 -25.25
CA GLY A 207 7.14 -3.67 -25.19
C GLY A 207 6.85 -4.29 -26.56
N PHE A 208 6.68 -5.61 -26.56
CA PHE A 208 6.51 -6.40 -27.78
C PHE A 208 5.22 -6.10 -28.55
N TYR A 209 4.29 -5.36 -27.96
CA TYR A 209 3.16 -4.82 -28.71
C TYR A 209 3.62 -3.96 -29.90
N TYR A 210 4.70 -3.20 -29.74
CA TYR A 210 5.32 -2.41 -30.80
C TYR A 210 6.53 -3.12 -31.39
N TYR A 211 7.65 -3.11 -30.66
CA TYR A 211 8.92 -3.63 -31.15
C TYR A 211 9.72 -4.32 -30.02
N PRO A 212 10.38 -5.45 -30.31
CA PRO A 212 11.43 -5.96 -29.44
C PRO A 212 12.69 -5.09 -29.53
N ALA A 213 13.70 -5.41 -28.74
CA ALA A 213 15.03 -4.83 -28.93
C ALA A 213 15.63 -5.31 -30.26
N MET A 214 16.17 -4.39 -31.05
CA MET A 214 16.65 -4.67 -32.40
C MET A 214 17.88 -3.81 -32.76
N PRO A 215 18.65 -4.19 -33.79
CA PRO A 215 19.77 -3.39 -34.27
C PRO A 215 19.33 -1.97 -34.66
N LEU A 216 20.17 -0.98 -34.40
CA LEU A 216 19.83 0.42 -34.67
C LEU A 216 19.59 0.68 -36.16
N GLU A 217 20.30 -0.06 -37.03
CA GLU A 217 20.10 -0.08 -38.47
C GLU A 217 18.62 -0.33 -38.84
N GLU A 218 17.98 -1.32 -38.22
CA GLU A 218 16.59 -1.69 -38.51
C GLU A 218 15.60 -0.62 -37.99
N ILE A 219 15.92 0.06 -36.89
CA ILE A 219 15.05 1.10 -36.32
C ILE A 219 15.03 2.34 -37.21
N VAL A 220 16.19 2.74 -37.74
CA VAL A 220 16.32 3.91 -38.62
C VAL A 220 15.48 3.76 -39.90
N GLU A 221 15.21 2.52 -40.33
CA GLU A 221 14.35 2.23 -41.50
C GLU A 221 12.85 2.37 -41.24
N LEU A 222 12.39 2.46 -39.98
CA LEU A 222 10.96 2.45 -39.63
C LEU A 222 10.21 3.78 -39.90
N ASP A 223 10.91 4.84 -40.35
CA ASP A 223 10.36 6.17 -40.70
C ASP A 223 9.32 6.74 -39.70
N CYS A 224 9.55 6.52 -38.40
CA CYS A 224 8.61 6.89 -37.34
C CYS A 224 9.27 7.63 -36.16
N PHE A 225 10.33 8.40 -36.42
CA PHE A 225 11.00 9.23 -35.42
C PHE A 225 10.24 10.55 -35.21
N SER A 226 10.21 11.03 -33.97
CA SER A 226 9.72 12.37 -33.70
C SER A 226 10.66 13.43 -34.30
N ASN A 227 10.10 14.43 -34.98
CA ASN A 227 10.81 15.68 -35.23
C ASN A 227 10.86 16.42 -33.90
N LEU A 228 12.05 16.51 -33.28
CA LEU A 228 12.22 17.10 -31.96
C LEU A 228 11.91 18.60 -31.97
N GLU A 229 10.67 18.95 -31.66
CA GLU A 229 10.42 20.12 -30.83
C GLU A 229 10.65 19.69 -29.38
N GLN A 230 11.58 20.37 -28.70
CA GLN A 230 11.66 20.29 -27.24
C GLN A 230 10.25 20.60 -26.71
N GLU A 231 9.59 19.62 -26.08
CA GLU A 231 8.43 19.94 -25.25
C GLU A 231 8.92 21.02 -24.28
N ALA A 232 8.31 22.20 -24.38
CA ALA A 232 8.55 23.31 -23.49
C ALA A 232 8.49 22.81 -22.04
N PRO A 233 9.19 23.46 -21.07
CA PRO A 233 8.91 23.17 -19.67
C PRO A 233 7.41 23.15 -19.50
N VAL A 234 6.89 22.09 -18.86
CA VAL A 234 5.46 21.96 -18.59
C VAL A 234 5.11 23.00 -17.54
N GLU A 235 5.05 24.25 -17.99
CA GLU A 235 4.40 25.36 -17.37
C GLU A 235 3.26 25.76 -18.31
N ALA A 236 2.04 25.54 -17.78
CA ALA A 236 0.77 26.15 -18.15
C ALA A 236 -0.28 25.35 -18.96
N LEU A 237 -0.07 24.11 -19.43
CA LEU A 237 -1.09 23.41 -20.25
C LEU A 237 -1.94 22.33 -19.55
N LEU A 238 -1.66 21.99 -18.30
CA LEU A 238 -2.66 21.36 -17.42
C LEU A 238 -3.60 22.42 -16.78
N ARG A 239 -3.68 23.61 -17.37
CA ARG A 239 -4.69 24.59 -16.98
C ARG A 239 -6.08 24.07 -17.34
N MET A 240 -6.33 23.49 -18.51
CA MET A 240 -7.71 23.37 -19.02
C MET A 240 -8.64 22.27 -18.48
N SER A 241 -8.14 21.15 -17.96
CA SER A 241 -9.03 20.19 -17.25
C SER A 241 -9.36 20.60 -15.81
N LEU A 242 -8.79 21.73 -15.37
CA LEU A 242 -9.10 22.45 -14.13
C LEU A 242 -9.64 23.88 -14.43
N ASP A 243 -9.64 24.34 -15.69
CA ASP A 243 -9.90 25.75 -16.06
C ASP A 243 -11.38 26.02 -16.18
N LEU A 244 -12.18 25.11 -16.75
CA LEU A 244 -13.64 25.30 -16.80
C LEU A 244 -14.23 25.22 -15.38
N ASP A 245 -13.73 24.32 -14.54
CA ASP A 245 -14.14 24.17 -13.15
C ASP A 245 -13.73 25.38 -12.31
N TYR A 246 -12.48 25.83 -12.45
CA TYR A 246 -11.98 27.02 -11.78
C TYR A 246 -12.65 28.31 -12.29
N LYS A 247 -12.95 28.42 -13.58
CA LYS A 247 -13.68 29.56 -14.17
C LYS A 247 -15.16 29.56 -13.81
N LEU A 248 -15.83 28.41 -13.80
CA LEU A 248 -17.21 28.27 -13.32
C LEU A 248 -17.30 28.58 -11.83
N TYR A 249 -16.34 28.08 -11.05
CA TYR A 249 -16.19 28.41 -9.63
C TYR A 249 -15.98 29.92 -9.41
N ASN A 250 -15.10 30.58 -10.18
CA ASN A 250 -14.90 32.03 -10.10
C ASN A 250 -16.15 32.81 -10.57
N PHE A 251 -16.82 32.39 -11.65
CA PHE A 251 -18.06 32.99 -12.15
C PHE A 251 -19.21 32.95 -11.13
N LEU A 252 -19.35 31.83 -10.42
CA LEU A 252 -20.35 31.65 -9.37
C LEU A 252 -20.01 32.40 -8.08
N ILE A 253 -18.73 32.68 -7.83
CA ILE A 253 -18.25 33.42 -6.64
C ILE A 253 -18.27 34.93 -6.83
N GLU A 254 -18.04 35.44 -8.04
CA GLU A 254 -18.03 36.89 -8.31
C GLU A 254 -19.44 37.52 -8.31
N LYS A 255 -20.49 36.69 -8.25
CA LYS A 255 -21.90 37.09 -8.31
C LYS A 255 -22.65 36.57 -7.09
N ASN A 256 -23.68 37.30 -6.65
CA ASN A 256 -24.55 36.81 -5.59
C ASN A 256 -25.44 35.69 -6.16
N ILE A 257 -25.40 34.52 -5.54
CA ILE A 257 -25.97 33.28 -6.12
C ILE A 257 -27.49 33.35 -6.30
N GLU A 258 -28.17 34.17 -5.48
CA GLU A 258 -29.62 34.39 -5.53
C GLU A 258 -30.07 35.20 -6.76
N ASP A 259 -29.16 35.93 -7.39
CA ASP A 259 -29.43 36.76 -8.57
C ASP A 259 -29.03 36.08 -9.89
N VAL A 260 -28.27 34.97 -9.85
CA VAL A 260 -27.81 34.22 -11.02
C VAL A 260 -28.98 33.44 -11.63
N GLN A 261 -29.43 33.86 -12.81
CA GLN A 261 -30.47 33.16 -13.57
C GLN A 261 -29.90 31.94 -14.31
N SER A 262 -30.71 30.90 -14.46
CA SER A 262 -30.33 29.64 -15.12
C SER A 262 -29.74 29.88 -16.52
N GLU A 263 -30.33 30.77 -17.32
CA GLU A 263 -29.87 31.11 -18.67
C GLU A 263 -28.50 31.80 -18.73
N GLU A 264 -28.03 32.41 -17.63
CA GLU A 264 -26.67 32.97 -17.56
C GLU A 264 -25.62 31.87 -17.38
N VAL A 265 -25.94 30.80 -16.65
CA VAL A 265 -25.05 29.66 -16.41
C VAL A 265 -24.81 28.90 -17.72
N ASN A 266 -25.88 28.64 -18.49
CA ASN A 266 -25.74 27.98 -19.79
C ASN A 266 -24.88 28.80 -20.76
N ARG A 267 -25.11 30.12 -20.84
CA ARG A 267 -24.34 31.00 -21.73
C ARG A 267 -22.87 31.08 -21.32
N PHE A 268 -22.58 31.14 -20.02
CA PHE A 268 -21.22 31.06 -19.50
C PHE A 268 -20.53 29.75 -19.89
N ILE A 269 -21.23 28.62 -19.73
CA ILE A 269 -20.71 27.30 -20.11
C ILE A 269 -20.55 27.22 -21.63
N GLU A 270 -21.50 27.69 -22.43
CA GLU A 270 -21.44 27.74 -23.91
C GLU A 270 -20.23 28.55 -24.42
N ASP A 271 -19.96 29.71 -23.82
CA ASP A 271 -18.86 30.60 -24.22
C ASP A 271 -17.46 30.04 -23.87
N HIS A 272 -17.37 29.08 -22.92
CA HIS A 272 -16.11 28.52 -22.40
C HIS A 272 -15.93 27.03 -22.69
N ASP A 273 -17.01 26.30 -22.98
CA ASP A 273 -17.05 24.93 -23.51
C ASP A 273 -16.96 24.97 -25.03
N ILE A 274 -15.76 25.28 -25.53
CA ILE A 274 -15.44 25.53 -26.94
C ILE A 274 -15.86 24.36 -27.88
N LEU A 275 -16.09 23.17 -27.32
CA LEU A 275 -16.40 21.94 -28.05
C LEU A 275 -17.87 21.48 -27.91
N GLY A 276 -18.67 22.12 -27.05
CA GLY A 276 -20.09 21.81 -26.85
C GLY A 276 -20.36 20.45 -26.21
N VAL A 277 -19.46 19.98 -25.33
CA VAL A 277 -19.50 18.64 -24.73
C VAL A 277 -20.41 18.57 -23.50
N VAL A 278 -20.46 19.65 -22.72
CA VAL A 278 -21.23 19.75 -21.46
C VAL A 278 -22.50 20.56 -21.67
N HIS A 279 -22.48 21.54 -22.58
CA HIS A 279 -23.61 22.44 -22.85
C HIS A 279 -24.85 21.73 -23.45
N ASN A 280 -26.02 22.05 -22.89
CA ASN A 280 -27.33 21.70 -23.41
C ASN A 280 -28.28 22.90 -23.29
N GLU A 281 -29.31 22.98 -24.14
CA GLU A 281 -30.32 24.06 -24.07
C GLU A 281 -31.03 24.12 -22.69
N ASP A 282 -31.11 22.99 -21.96
CA ASP A 282 -31.59 22.93 -20.58
C ASP A 282 -30.43 22.92 -19.56
N VAL A 283 -30.41 23.95 -18.72
CA VAL A 283 -29.41 24.22 -17.67
C VAL A 283 -29.28 23.08 -16.66
N ASN A 284 -30.38 22.41 -16.30
CA ASN A 284 -30.33 21.33 -15.32
C ASN A 284 -29.63 20.09 -15.90
N THR A 285 -29.78 19.86 -17.20
CA THR A 285 -29.11 18.78 -17.91
C THR A 285 -27.62 19.10 -18.07
N THR A 286 -27.27 20.35 -18.41
CA THR A 286 -25.88 20.85 -18.45
C THR A 286 -25.17 20.64 -17.11
N LEU A 287 -25.81 21.03 -15.99
CA LEU A 287 -25.23 20.87 -14.65
C LEU A 287 -25.17 19.39 -14.21
N SER A 288 -26.12 18.55 -14.62
CA SER A 288 -26.06 17.10 -14.38
C SER A 288 -24.89 16.45 -15.12
N ASN A 289 -24.67 16.80 -16.38
CA ASN A 289 -23.54 16.31 -17.17
C ASN A 289 -22.20 16.70 -16.52
N LEU A 290 -22.09 17.95 -16.05
CA LEU A 290 -20.93 18.43 -15.30
C LEU A 290 -20.76 17.65 -13.99
N ARG A 291 -21.85 17.41 -13.24
CA ARG A 291 -21.81 16.63 -12.01
C ARG A 291 -21.44 15.16 -12.23
N ASP A 292 -21.88 14.56 -13.33
CA ASP A 292 -21.61 13.16 -13.63
C ASP A 292 -20.16 12.96 -14.10
N ILE A 293 -19.63 13.88 -14.89
CA ILE A 293 -18.26 13.82 -15.39
C ILE A 293 -17.24 14.14 -14.27
N TYR A 294 -17.53 15.12 -13.42
CA TYR A 294 -16.56 15.64 -12.42
C TYR A 294 -16.80 15.16 -10.99
N PHE A 295 -18.03 14.82 -10.60
CA PHE A 295 -18.40 14.52 -9.20
C PHE A 295 -19.12 13.18 -8.99
N SER A 296 -19.44 12.41 -10.04
CA SER A 296 -19.98 11.06 -9.84
C SER A 296 -18.85 10.05 -9.62
N ASN A 297 -18.67 9.69 -8.35
CA ASN A 297 -18.04 8.50 -7.79
C ASN A 297 -17.04 7.72 -8.67
N THR A 298 -15.73 7.99 -8.51
CA THR A 298 -14.70 7.00 -8.11
C THR A 298 -13.26 7.57 -8.19
N SER A 299 -12.89 8.47 -7.28
CA SER A 299 -11.46 8.71 -7.00
C SER A 299 -10.94 7.65 -6.03
N ILE A 300 -10.17 6.69 -6.55
CA ILE A 300 -9.59 5.59 -5.78
C ILE A 300 -8.43 6.00 -4.87
N ILE A 301 -7.92 7.22 -5.04
CA ILE A 301 -6.95 7.80 -4.11
C ILE A 301 -7.67 8.30 -2.85
N ALA A 302 -8.82 8.95 -3.02
CA ALA A 302 -9.69 9.26 -1.91
C ALA A 302 -10.21 7.97 -1.29
N ASN A 303 -10.68 6.98 -2.06
CA ASN A 303 -11.11 5.72 -1.47
C ASN A 303 -9.97 4.90 -0.85
N GLY A 304 -8.72 5.03 -1.28
CA GLY A 304 -7.58 4.33 -0.69
C GLY A 304 -7.11 4.99 0.61
N VAL A 305 -6.90 6.31 0.59
CA VAL A 305 -6.56 7.07 1.80
C VAL A 305 -7.72 7.10 2.77
N MET A 306 -8.95 7.33 2.28
CA MET A 306 -10.15 7.22 3.11
C MET A 306 -10.38 5.78 3.53
N SER A 307 -10.17 4.73 2.73
CA SER A 307 -10.28 3.34 3.23
C SER A 307 -9.21 3.03 4.26
N MET A 308 -7.99 3.58 4.14
CA MET A 308 -6.92 3.41 5.13
C MET A 308 -7.26 4.15 6.43
N LEU A 309 -7.72 5.41 6.35
CA LEU A 309 -8.20 6.19 7.48
C LEU A 309 -9.45 5.56 8.10
N ASP A 310 -10.36 5.03 7.26
CA ASP A 310 -11.61 4.37 7.63
C ASP A 310 -11.33 3.04 8.34
N SER A 311 -10.30 2.30 7.88
CA SER A 311 -9.80 1.08 8.50
C SER A 311 -8.85 1.30 9.68
N ALA A 312 -8.49 2.55 9.99
CA ALA A 312 -7.54 2.83 11.07
C ALA A 312 -8.17 2.52 12.43
N GLU A 313 -7.46 1.78 13.28
CA GLU A 313 -7.91 1.39 14.62
C GLU A 313 -8.07 2.59 15.57
N LYS A 314 -7.33 3.67 15.32
CA LYS A 314 -7.46 4.92 16.08
C LYS A 314 -8.68 5.68 15.59
N LEU A 315 -9.42 6.29 16.51
CA LEU A 315 -10.51 7.18 16.14
C LEU A 315 -9.93 8.43 15.47
N ILE A 316 -10.38 8.70 14.25
CA ILE A 316 -9.96 9.86 13.46
C ILE A 316 -11.21 10.64 13.09
N ILE A 317 -11.20 11.92 13.42
CA ILE A 317 -12.24 12.86 13.05
C ILE A 317 -11.61 14.14 12.49
N MET A 318 -12.16 14.62 11.38
CA MET A 318 -11.77 15.89 10.78
C MET A 318 -12.91 16.88 10.90
N ARG A 319 -12.60 18.09 11.36
CA ARG A 319 -13.56 19.18 11.52
C ARG A 319 -13.08 20.42 10.80
N ASN A 320 -14.02 21.16 10.22
CA ASN A 320 -13.73 22.50 9.69
C ASN A 320 -13.67 23.55 10.81
N ASP A 321 -13.36 24.78 10.45
CA ASP A 321 -13.27 25.94 11.35
C ASP A 321 -14.60 26.31 12.04
N GLN A 322 -15.73 25.79 11.54
CA GLN A 322 -17.05 25.92 12.16
C GLN A 322 -17.39 24.76 13.10
N GLY A 323 -16.49 23.78 13.26
CA GLY A 323 -16.70 22.61 14.12
C GLY A 323 -17.54 21.49 13.48
N VAL A 324 -17.92 21.62 12.22
CA VAL A 324 -18.67 20.60 11.47
C VAL A 324 -17.73 19.46 11.11
N VAL A 325 -18.16 18.23 11.37
CA VAL A 325 -17.41 17.02 11.01
C VAL A 325 -17.49 16.84 9.50
N ILE A 326 -16.33 16.76 8.85
CA ILE A 326 -16.21 16.57 7.39
C ILE A 326 -15.71 15.17 7.04
N PHE A 327 -15.14 14.46 8.01
CA PHE A 327 -14.76 13.06 7.90
C PHE A 327 -14.75 12.43 9.29
N ASP A 328 -15.32 11.23 9.39
CA ASP A 328 -15.16 10.34 10.52
C ASP A 328 -14.85 8.93 10.03
N ASN A 329 -13.97 8.20 10.72
CA ASN A 329 -13.61 6.84 10.33
C ASN A 329 -14.47 5.76 11.02
N ALA A 330 -14.29 4.49 10.66
CA ALA A 330 -15.09 3.40 11.21
C ALA A 330 -15.03 3.31 12.74
N ALA A 331 -13.85 3.52 13.34
CA ALA A 331 -13.67 3.55 14.80
C ALA A 331 -14.48 4.68 15.47
N HIS A 332 -14.57 5.86 14.85
CA HIS A 332 -15.42 6.94 15.33
C HIS A 332 -16.91 6.56 15.27
N ARG A 333 -17.35 6.00 14.14
CA ARG A 333 -18.76 5.62 13.94
C ARG A 333 -19.19 4.48 14.86
N GLU A 334 -18.28 3.57 15.20
CA GLU A 334 -18.52 2.52 16.18
C GLU A 334 -18.73 3.08 17.59
N LEU A 335 -17.95 4.10 17.98
CA LEU A 335 -18.09 4.78 19.27
C LEU A 335 -19.39 5.59 19.37
N VAL A 336 -19.71 6.36 18.32
CA VAL A 336 -20.87 7.27 18.30
C VAL A 336 -22.16 6.54 17.86
N GLY A 337 -22.04 5.32 17.33
CA GLY A 337 -23.15 4.50 16.83
C GLY A 337 -23.69 4.93 15.46
N THR A 338 -23.26 6.09 14.95
CA THR A 338 -23.60 6.63 13.63
C THR A 338 -22.52 7.57 13.12
N SER A 339 -22.51 7.86 11.82
CA SER A 339 -21.74 8.99 11.30
C SER A 339 -22.43 10.30 11.68
N ILE A 340 -21.62 11.29 12.04
CA ILE A 340 -22.07 12.66 12.35
C ILE A 340 -21.52 13.68 11.34
N VAL A 341 -21.00 13.20 10.21
CA VAL A 341 -20.52 14.05 9.11
C VAL A 341 -21.65 14.98 8.65
N GLY A 342 -21.37 16.28 8.61
CA GLY A 342 -22.33 17.30 8.18
C GLY A 342 -23.43 17.66 9.18
N VAL A 343 -23.49 16.99 10.35
CA VAL A 343 -24.48 17.32 11.41
C VAL A 343 -24.12 18.67 12.05
N ASN A 344 -25.15 19.45 12.39
CA ASN A 344 -24.96 20.73 13.05
C ASN A 344 -24.32 20.52 14.44
N PRO A 345 -23.16 21.16 14.73
CA PRO A 345 -22.48 21.00 16.02
C PRO A 345 -23.37 21.32 17.23
N GLN A 346 -24.32 22.26 17.08
CA GLN A 346 -25.25 22.63 18.15
C GLN A 346 -26.28 21.55 18.47
N GLU A 347 -26.53 20.62 17.55
CA GLU A 347 -27.40 19.45 17.80
C GLU A 347 -26.62 18.36 18.53
N ILE A 348 -25.37 18.13 18.14
CA ILE A 348 -24.46 17.18 18.81
C ILE A 348 -24.21 17.60 20.26
N ILE A 349 -24.01 18.89 20.53
CA ILE A 349 -23.80 19.42 21.89
C ILE A 349 -25.01 19.14 22.81
N LYS A 350 -26.23 19.15 22.28
CA LYS A 350 -27.45 18.91 23.09
C LYS A 350 -27.54 17.48 23.57
N GLU A 351 -27.03 16.54 22.77
CA GLU A 351 -27.01 15.11 23.10
C GLU A 351 -25.73 14.70 23.83
N ASN A 352 -24.64 15.46 23.67
CA ASN A 352 -23.35 15.20 24.30
C ASN A 352 -22.62 16.49 24.72
N GLU A 353 -22.67 16.81 26.01
CA GLU A 353 -22.04 18.03 26.54
C GLU A 353 -20.50 18.02 26.44
N GLY A 354 -19.87 16.83 26.47
CA GLY A 354 -18.42 16.68 26.30
C GLY A 354 -17.91 17.11 24.92
N TYR A 355 -18.79 17.04 23.91
CA TYR A 355 -18.48 17.50 22.55
C TYR A 355 -18.29 19.03 22.49
N ARG A 356 -18.95 19.80 23.36
CA ARG A 356 -18.77 21.25 23.46
C ARG A 356 -17.32 21.63 23.79
N LEU A 357 -16.71 20.90 24.73
CA LEU A 357 -15.33 21.14 25.15
C LEU A 357 -14.33 20.82 24.01
N CYS A 358 -14.62 19.82 23.19
CA CYS A 358 -13.81 19.49 22.02
C CYS A 358 -13.78 20.66 21.02
N LEU A 359 -14.94 21.25 20.73
CA LEU A 359 -15.06 22.38 19.81
C LEU A 359 -14.39 23.66 20.35
N GLU A 360 -14.46 23.89 21.65
CA GLU A 360 -13.76 25.02 22.29
C GLU A 360 -12.23 24.87 22.17
N ARG A 361 -11.70 23.67 22.36
CA ARG A 361 -10.27 23.37 22.18
C ARG A 361 -9.81 23.50 20.73
N ASP A 362 -10.60 23.01 19.79
CA ASP A 362 -10.34 23.16 18.36
C ASP A 362 -10.27 24.64 17.98
N LYS A 363 -11.23 25.45 18.47
CA LYS A 363 -11.26 26.89 18.24
C LYS A 363 -10.03 27.59 18.81
N ASN A 364 -9.59 27.22 20.01
CA ASN A 364 -8.38 27.77 20.62
C ASN A 364 -7.13 27.45 19.78
N LEU A 365 -6.99 26.20 19.29
CA LEU A 365 -5.86 25.80 18.43
C LEU A 365 -5.89 26.53 17.06
N LEU A 366 -7.07 26.75 16.50
CA LEU A 366 -7.26 27.46 15.23
C LEU A 366 -6.94 28.96 15.31
N GLN A 367 -7.13 29.56 16.49
CA GLN A 367 -6.85 30.96 16.80
C GLN A 367 -5.40 31.22 17.18
N ASP A 368 -4.69 30.21 17.67
CA ASP A 368 -3.26 30.31 17.96
C ASP A 368 -2.45 30.35 16.64
N GLU A 369 -1.68 31.41 16.43
CA GLU A 369 -0.87 31.59 15.21
C GLU A 369 0.40 30.74 15.21
N HIS A 370 0.89 30.32 16.38
CA HIS A 370 2.17 29.65 16.55
C HIS A 370 2.06 28.16 16.84
N LEU A 371 0.96 27.69 17.44
CA LEU A 371 0.74 26.29 17.77
C LEU A 371 0.13 25.52 16.58
N MET A 372 0.81 24.49 16.09
CA MET A 372 0.35 23.65 14.98
C MET A 372 -0.31 22.34 15.44
N PHE A 373 -0.01 21.90 16.65
CA PHE A 373 -0.62 20.73 17.26
C PHE A 373 -0.82 20.94 18.75
N HIS A 374 -1.78 20.21 19.32
CA HIS A 374 -2.07 20.23 20.74
C HIS A 374 -2.44 18.83 21.21
N LYS A 375 -1.81 18.36 22.28
CA LYS A 375 -2.13 17.08 22.93
C LYS A 375 -2.82 17.36 24.25
N ASP A 376 -3.98 16.75 24.47
CA ASP A 376 -4.76 16.89 25.71
C ASP A 376 -5.45 15.57 26.07
N LYS A 377 -5.98 15.51 27.29
CA LYS A 377 -6.79 14.39 27.78
C LYS A 377 -8.27 14.77 27.80
N GLU A 378 -9.10 13.87 27.31
CA GLU A 378 -10.54 14.08 27.17
C GLU A 378 -11.32 12.93 27.78
N PHE A 379 -12.45 13.26 28.39
CA PHE A 379 -13.31 12.28 29.03
C PHE A 379 -14.58 12.14 28.22
N PHE A 380 -14.86 10.92 27.77
CA PHE A 380 -16.10 10.59 27.09
C PHE A 380 -16.75 9.41 27.81
N GLU A 381 -17.98 9.61 28.29
CA GLU A 381 -18.75 8.60 29.05
C GLU A 381 -17.98 7.94 30.22
N GLY A 382 -17.09 8.71 30.88
CA GLY A 382 -16.30 8.23 32.02
C GLY A 382 -14.99 7.52 31.66
N ILE A 383 -14.63 7.43 30.38
CA ILE A 383 -13.37 6.86 29.87
C ILE A 383 -12.43 8.01 29.46
N GLU A 384 -11.14 7.91 29.82
CA GLU A 384 -10.10 8.89 29.48
C GLU A 384 -9.47 8.57 28.13
N TYR A 385 -9.30 9.59 27.29
CA TYR A 385 -8.72 9.52 25.95
C TYR A 385 -7.60 10.55 25.77
N ASP A 386 -6.49 10.11 25.18
CA ASP A 386 -5.41 10.96 24.69
C ASP A 386 -5.81 11.46 23.30
N THR A 387 -6.11 12.75 23.21
CA THR A 387 -6.45 13.39 21.95
C THR A 387 -5.27 14.23 21.45
N ILE A 388 -4.83 13.94 20.23
CA ILE A 388 -3.89 14.79 19.50
C ILE A 388 -4.67 15.55 18.44
N ARG A 389 -4.60 16.87 18.48
CA ARG A 389 -5.21 17.78 17.51
C ARG A 389 -4.13 18.40 16.66
N GLU A 390 -4.30 18.35 15.36
CA GLU A 390 -3.41 18.97 14.40
C GLU A 390 -4.18 20.00 13.58
N LYS A 391 -3.64 21.20 13.50
CA LYS A 391 -4.15 22.28 12.68
C LYS A 391 -3.60 22.13 11.27
N MET A 392 -4.48 21.96 10.31
CA MET A 392 -4.14 21.94 8.89
C MET A 392 -4.67 23.19 8.20
N VAL A 393 -3.89 23.72 7.27
CA VAL A 393 -4.30 24.84 6.41
C VAL A 393 -4.14 24.39 4.97
N TYR A 394 -5.24 24.29 4.26
CA TYR A 394 -5.27 23.91 2.86
C TYR A 394 -6.11 24.92 2.09
N ASN A 395 -5.52 25.55 1.07
CA ASN A 395 -6.15 26.63 0.28
C ASN A 395 -6.78 27.73 1.15
N GLY A 396 -6.09 28.14 2.22
CA GLY A 396 -6.57 29.18 3.14
C GLY A 396 -7.69 28.76 4.10
N LYS A 397 -8.26 27.55 3.95
CA LYS A 397 -9.21 26.98 4.90
C LYS A 397 -8.48 26.22 5.98
N LYS A 398 -8.90 26.44 7.23
CA LYS A 398 -8.33 25.77 8.39
C LYS A 398 -9.19 24.57 8.79
N PHE A 399 -8.52 23.48 9.14
CA PHE A 399 -9.14 22.24 9.59
C PHE A 399 -8.44 21.76 10.86
N ILE A 400 -9.17 21.01 11.67
CA ILE A 400 -8.60 20.22 12.75
C ILE A 400 -8.73 18.74 12.38
N ILE A 401 -7.61 18.03 12.40
CA ILE A 401 -7.62 16.58 12.50
C ILE A 401 -7.40 16.23 13.96
N ALA A 402 -8.38 15.56 14.56
CA ALA A 402 -8.25 15.02 15.89
C ALA A 402 -8.10 13.50 15.81
N THR A 403 -6.96 13.01 16.29
CA THR A 403 -6.73 11.59 16.52
C THR A 403 -6.97 11.32 18.00
N VAL A 404 -7.98 10.51 18.28
CA VAL A 404 -8.38 10.15 19.65
C VAL A 404 -7.94 8.72 19.90
N CYS A 405 -7.12 8.54 20.93
CA CYS A 405 -6.69 7.23 21.41
C CYS A 405 -7.17 7.08 22.85
N PRO A 406 -7.69 5.93 23.29
CA PRO A 406 -7.94 5.72 24.72
C PRO A 406 -6.65 5.96 25.50
N SER A 407 -6.69 6.76 26.57
CA SER A 407 -5.55 6.95 27.49
C SER A 407 -5.38 5.64 28.25
N ASN A 408 -4.67 4.70 27.61
CA ASN A 408 -4.41 3.35 28.08
C ASN A 408 -5.62 2.58 28.60
N THR A 409 -6.36 1.97 27.67
CA THR A 409 -6.95 0.64 27.90
C THR A 409 -6.73 -0.28 26.69
N GLY A 410 -5.44 -0.55 26.41
CA GLY A 410 -4.93 -1.78 25.80
C GLY A 410 -5.44 -2.23 24.42
N LEU A 411 -4.73 -1.88 23.34
CA LEU A 411 -4.68 -2.69 22.12
C LEU A 411 -3.37 -2.40 21.36
N MET A 412 -2.45 -3.35 21.47
CA MET A 412 -1.34 -3.57 20.55
C MET A 412 -1.79 -4.68 19.59
N ASP A 413 -1.79 -4.48 18.27
CA ASP A 413 -1.82 -5.60 17.32
C ASP A 413 -0.40 -6.17 17.09
N VAL A 414 0.20 -6.65 18.17
CA VAL A 414 1.40 -7.51 18.23
C VAL A 414 0.99 -8.91 18.72
N THR A 415 -0.28 -9.30 18.56
CA THR A 415 -0.86 -10.38 19.36
C THR A 415 -1.19 -11.67 18.62
N LYS A 416 -0.80 -11.90 17.35
CA LYS A 416 -1.04 -13.19 16.66
C LYS A 416 0.25 -14.01 16.47
N ASP A 417 0.18 -15.32 16.75
CA ASP A 417 1.27 -16.29 16.59
C ASP A 417 1.55 -16.56 15.10
N GLU A 418 2.81 -16.47 14.69
CA GLU A 418 3.20 -16.52 13.27
C GLU A 418 2.89 -17.86 12.60
N LEU A 419 3.03 -18.97 13.34
CA LEU A 419 2.85 -20.32 12.82
C LEU A 419 1.37 -20.70 12.73
N THR A 420 0.63 -20.49 13.82
CA THR A 420 -0.76 -20.98 13.93
C THR A 420 -1.79 -19.93 13.57
N LYS A 421 -1.43 -18.64 13.55
CA LYS A 421 -2.34 -17.48 13.40
C LYS A 421 -3.36 -17.32 14.53
N CYS A 422 -3.24 -18.08 15.62
CA CYS A 422 -4.00 -17.87 16.85
C CYS A 422 -3.51 -16.60 17.58
N TYR A 423 -4.32 -16.06 18.49
CA TYR A 423 -3.84 -15.00 19.37
C TYR A 423 -2.75 -15.54 20.32
N THR A 424 -1.86 -14.68 20.78
CA THR A 424 -0.78 -14.98 21.74
C THR A 424 -1.27 -14.69 23.15
N ARG A 425 -0.58 -15.23 24.16
CA ARG A 425 -0.90 -14.94 25.58
C ARG A 425 -0.99 -13.44 25.89
N SER A 426 -0.27 -12.58 25.16
CA SER A 426 -0.34 -11.12 25.33
C SER A 426 -1.73 -10.56 25.07
N PHE A 427 -2.54 -11.17 24.18
CA PHE A 427 -3.92 -10.77 23.91
C PHE A 427 -4.79 -10.74 25.17
N LEU A 428 -4.61 -11.72 26.06
CA LEU A 428 -5.38 -11.84 27.30
C LEU A 428 -5.21 -10.63 28.23
N LYS A 429 -4.02 -10.01 28.24
CA LYS A 429 -3.69 -8.87 29.10
C LYS A 429 -4.40 -7.58 28.67
N TYR A 430 -4.74 -7.46 27.39
CA TYR A 430 -5.31 -6.25 26.82
C TYR A 430 -6.85 -6.25 26.81
N HIS A 431 -7.48 -7.42 27.00
CA HIS A 431 -8.94 -7.58 26.93
C HIS A 431 -9.60 -8.06 28.24
N LEU A 432 -8.90 -7.95 29.38
CA LEU A 432 -9.32 -8.44 30.71
C LEU A 432 -10.74 -8.03 31.12
N ALA A 433 -11.17 -6.81 30.79
CA ALA A 433 -12.47 -6.27 31.18
C ALA A 433 -13.68 -6.88 30.43
N SER A 434 -13.46 -7.57 29.30
CA SER A 434 -14.52 -8.09 28.41
C SER A 434 -15.03 -9.48 28.79
N TYR A 435 -14.33 -10.17 29.70
CA TYR A 435 -14.46 -11.61 29.86
C TYR A 435 -15.20 -12.08 31.12
N ASP A 436 -15.75 -11.16 31.92
CA ASP A 436 -16.45 -11.56 33.14
C ASP A 436 -17.64 -12.48 32.84
N SER A 437 -17.83 -13.49 33.68
CA SER A 437 -18.82 -14.55 33.48
C SER A 437 -18.64 -15.46 32.24
N ARG A 438 -17.59 -15.28 31.44
CA ARG A 438 -17.26 -16.19 30.34
C ARG A 438 -16.60 -17.46 30.83
N ILE A 439 -16.65 -18.49 29.99
CA ILE A 439 -16.01 -19.77 30.25
C ILE A 439 -14.69 -19.84 29.50
N VAL A 440 -13.66 -20.29 30.22
CA VAL A 440 -12.30 -20.49 29.70
C VAL A 440 -12.02 -22.00 29.68
N ALA A 441 -11.52 -22.49 28.55
CA ALA A 441 -10.92 -23.80 28.45
C ALA A 441 -9.41 -23.68 28.35
N PHE A 442 -8.68 -24.37 29.23
CA PHE A 442 -7.25 -24.63 29.04
C PHE A 442 -7.10 -25.99 28.37
N ILE A 443 -6.33 -26.05 27.28
CA ILE A 443 -6.17 -27.21 26.41
C ILE A 443 -4.70 -27.56 26.29
N ASP A 444 -4.38 -28.83 26.44
CA ASP A 444 -3.03 -29.39 26.28
C ASP A 444 -3.09 -30.58 25.32
N MET A 445 -2.21 -30.58 24.32
CA MET A 445 -2.17 -31.65 23.31
C MET A 445 -1.55 -32.93 23.88
N ASN A 446 -2.33 -34.01 23.93
CA ASN A 446 -1.84 -35.32 24.31
C ASN A 446 -1.09 -35.97 23.14
N GLY A 447 0.09 -36.54 23.40
CA GLY A 447 0.88 -37.27 22.42
C GLY A 447 1.81 -36.40 21.57
N PHE A 448 1.72 -35.07 21.68
CA PHE A 448 2.49 -34.14 20.84
C PHE A 448 4.01 -34.29 20.97
N LYS A 449 4.52 -34.42 22.21
CA LYS A 449 5.95 -34.67 22.44
C LYS A 449 6.45 -35.94 21.76
N ALA A 450 5.69 -37.02 21.79
CA ALA A 450 6.06 -38.28 21.13
C ALA A 450 6.13 -38.13 19.61
N ILE A 451 5.32 -37.23 19.03
CA ILE A 451 5.41 -36.91 17.59
C ILE A 451 6.71 -36.18 17.29
N ASN A 452 7.06 -35.16 18.08
CA ASN A 452 8.33 -34.45 17.91
C ASN A 452 9.54 -35.38 18.06
N ASP A 453 9.52 -36.24 19.08
CA ASP A 453 10.63 -37.15 19.38
C ASP A 453 10.80 -38.24 18.30
N ASN A 454 9.70 -38.75 17.73
CA ASN A 454 9.75 -39.86 16.76
C ASN A 454 9.79 -39.42 15.27
N TYR A 455 9.24 -38.25 14.95
CA TYR A 455 9.05 -37.79 13.56
C TYR A 455 9.68 -36.42 13.26
N GLY A 456 10.21 -35.73 14.28
CA GLY A 456 10.90 -34.45 14.16
C GLY A 456 9.99 -33.22 14.17
N HIS A 457 10.57 -32.08 14.53
CA HIS A 457 9.86 -30.82 14.79
C HIS A 457 9.04 -30.30 13.59
N ARG A 458 9.50 -30.51 12.35
CA ARG A 458 8.75 -30.07 11.15
C ARG A 458 7.39 -30.78 11.02
N ILE A 459 7.31 -32.07 11.40
CA ILE A 459 6.05 -32.82 11.40
C ILE A 459 5.19 -32.38 12.60
N GLY A 460 5.82 -32.08 13.74
CA GLY A 460 5.15 -31.44 14.89
C GLY A 460 4.50 -30.11 14.54
N ASP A 461 5.22 -29.21 13.85
CA ASP A 461 4.70 -27.89 13.44
C ASP A 461 3.49 -28.02 12.50
N ASN A 462 3.52 -28.96 11.56
CA ASN A 462 2.35 -29.24 10.72
C ASN A 462 1.16 -29.75 11.55
N CYS A 463 1.41 -30.60 12.55
CA CYS A 463 0.37 -31.05 13.45
C CYS A 463 -0.19 -29.91 14.30
N LEU A 464 0.64 -28.95 14.73
CA LEU A 464 0.20 -27.74 15.45
C LEU A 464 -0.67 -26.84 14.57
N VAL A 465 -0.30 -26.64 13.31
CA VAL A 465 -1.10 -25.85 12.35
C VAL A 465 -2.44 -26.53 12.10
N ASP A 466 -2.46 -27.83 11.84
CA ASP A 466 -3.69 -28.61 11.63
C ASP A 466 -4.59 -28.56 12.88
N PHE A 467 -4.00 -28.73 14.07
CA PHE A 467 -4.70 -28.66 15.35
C PHE A 467 -5.35 -27.28 15.56
N ALA A 468 -4.60 -26.19 15.34
CA ALA A 468 -5.10 -24.83 15.47
C ALA A 468 -6.20 -24.50 14.44
N CYS A 469 -6.08 -24.97 13.20
CA CYS A 469 -7.12 -24.83 12.19
C CYS A 469 -8.40 -25.60 12.55
N LEU A 470 -8.28 -26.82 13.08
CA LEU A 470 -9.42 -27.62 13.53
C LEU A 470 -10.12 -27.00 14.76
N LEU A 471 -9.36 -26.40 15.68
CA LEU A 471 -9.90 -25.61 16.78
C LEU A 471 -10.72 -24.45 16.24
N ARG A 472 -10.12 -23.54 15.45
CA ARG A 472 -10.81 -22.33 14.95
C ARG A 472 -12.02 -22.65 14.09
N SER A 473 -11.93 -23.62 13.19
CA SER A 473 -13.05 -24.00 12.31
C SER A 473 -14.22 -24.67 13.05
N SER A 474 -14.02 -25.10 14.29
CA SER A 474 -15.07 -25.72 15.12
C SER A 474 -15.66 -24.75 16.16
N LEU A 475 -15.23 -23.48 16.12
CA LEU A 475 -15.62 -22.42 17.04
C LEU A 475 -16.37 -21.30 16.31
N ARG A 476 -17.12 -20.49 17.07
CA ARG A 476 -17.86 -19.34 16.52
C ARG A 476 -16.90 -18.16 16.35
N GLU A 477 -17.27 -17.21 15.51
CA GLU A 477 -16.48 -15.99 15.27
C GLU A 477 -16.17 -15.19 16.55
N LYS A 478 -17.06 -15.26 17.55
CA LYS A 478 -16.89 -14.59 18.84
C LYS A 478 -16.09 -15.39 19.88
N ASP A 479 -15.83 -16.67 19.63
CA ASP A 479 -14.98 -17.51 20.49
C ASP A 479 -13.51 -17.20 20.15
N VAL A 480 -12.68 -16.94 21.16
CA VAL A 480 -11.27 -16.56 20.96
C VAL A 480 -10.37 -17.74 21.23
N VAL A 481 -9.45 -18.05 20.29
CA VAL A 481 -8.40 -19.06 20.47
C VAL A 481 -7.04 -18.39 20.66
N ILE A 482 -6.39 -18.73 21.76
CA ILE A 482 -5.07 -18.23 22.13
C ILE A 482 -4.10 -19.42 22.19
N ARG A 483 -2.95 -19.29 21.53
CA ARG A 483 -1.79 -20.16 21.76
C ARG A 483 -1.08 -19.65 23.03
N TYR A 484 -1.18 -20.44 24.10
CA TYR A 484 -0.69 -20.05 25.42
C TYR A 484 0.76 -20.49 25.64
N GLY A 485 1.13 -21.63 25.06
CA GLY A 485 2.45 -22.24 25.12
C GLY A 485 2.82 -22.98 23.84
N GLY A 486 3.78 -23.90 23.91
CA GLY A 486 4.23 -24.68 22.75
C GLY A 486 3.10 -25.51 22.15
N ASP A 487 2.49 -26.34 22.98
CA ASP A 487 1.40 -27.28 22.71
C ASP A 487 0.14 -27.02 23.57
N GLU A 488 0.11 -25.86 24.22
CA GLU A 488 -0.96 -25.41 25.11
C GLU A 488 -1.79 -24.29 24.45
N PHE A 489 -3.11 -24.41 24.55
CA PHE A 489 -4.07 -23.47 24.00
C PHE A 489 -5.08 -23.04 25.06
N VAL A 490 -5.55 -21.81 24.97
CA VAL A 490 -6.64 -21.28 25.77
C VAL A 490 -7.77 -20.86 24.84
N ILE A 491 -8.99 -21.29 25.15
CA ILE A 491 -10.20 -20.80 24.46
C ILE A 491 -11.00 -19.96 25.45
N VAL A 492 -11.39 -18.76 25.03
CA VAL A 492 -12.35 -17.93 25.74
C VAL A 492 -13.66 -17.95 24.96
N PHE A 493 -14.69 -18.56 25.54
CA PHE A 493 -15.99 -18.69 24.89
C PHE A 493 -16.85 -17.46 25.14
N ASP A 494 -17.53 -16.98 24.09
CA ASP A 494 -18.57 -15.96 24.22
C ASP A 494 -19.90 -16.60 24.66
N SER A 495 -19.85 -17.34 25.77
CA SER A 495 -20.99 -18.04 26.37
C SER A 495 -20.67 -18.40 27.82
N SER A 496 -21.71 -18.47 28.64
CA SER A 496 -21.67 -18.90 30.04
C SER A 496 -22.33 -20.27 30.27
N ALA A 497 -22.80 -20.94 29.19
CA ALA A 497 -23.42 -22.25 29.24
C ALA A 497 -22.37 -23.37 29.29
N TYR A 498 -22.02 -23.79 30.51
CA TYR A 498 -20.94 -24.77 30.77
C TYR A 498 -21.17 -26.13 30.11
N GLU A 499 -22.37 -26.69 30.24
CA GLU A 499 -22.71 -28.02 29.73
C GLU A 499 -22.64 -28.08 28.19
N ASP A 500 -23.10 -27.02 27.50
CA ASP A 500 -23.02 -26.93 26.03
C ASP A 500 -21.56 -26.84 25.55
N ILE A 501 -20.73 -26.07 26.25
CA ILE A 501 -19.30 -25.93 25.93
C ILE A 501 -18.57 -27.26 26.15
N GLU A 502 -18.85 -27.94 27.26
CA GLU A 502 -18.25 -29.24 27.58
C GLU A 502 -18.62 -30.30 26.52
N ASN A 503 -19.90 -30.36 26.11
CA ASN A 503 -20.35 -31.25 25.03
C ASN A 503 -19.67 -30.94 23.69
N ARG A 504 -19.50 -29.66 23.35
CA ARG A 504 -18.79 -29.22 22.13
C ARG A 504 -17.31 -29.62 22.17
N LEU A 505 -16.64 -29.43 23.30
CA LEU A 505 -15.23 -29.80 23.46
C LEU A 505 -15.01 -31.31 23.41
N ASN A 506 -15.92 -32.11 23.98
CA ASN A 506 -15.88 -33.56 23.86
C ASN A 506 -16.05 -34.04 22.41
N ALA A 507 -17.01 -33.46 21.68
CA ALA A 507 -17.20 -33.76 20.25
C ALA A 507 -15.98 -33.35 19.42
N LEU A 508 -15.39 -32.19 19.71
CA LEU A 508 -14.17 -31.69 19.06
C LEU A 508 -12.97 -32.61 19.30
N ASN A 509 -12.78 -33.07 20.54
CA ASN A 509 -11.70 -33.99 20.88
C ASN A 509 -11.83 -35.32 20.14
N ALA A 510 -13.05 -35.90 20.08
CA ALA A 510 -13.30 -37.11 19.32
C ALA A 510 -13.08 -36.94 17.80
N LYS A 511 -13.41 -35.76 17.25
CA LYS A 511 -13.14 -35.40 15.86
C LYS A 511 -11.64 -35.28 15.58
N MET A 512 -10.89 -34.63 16.47
CA MET A 512 -9.44 -34.48 16.36
C MET A 512 -8.71 -35.81 16.47
N ALA A 513 -9.05 -36.64 17.46
CA ALA A 513 -8.46 -37.96 17.62
C ALA A 513 -8.62 -38.80 16.35
N ARG A 514 -9.79 -38.73 15.70
CA ARG A 514 -10.02 -39.41 14.42
C ARG A 514 -9.18 -38.84 13.28
N TYR A 515 -9.16 -37.52 13.14
CA TYR A 515 -8.39 -36.83 12.10
C TYR A 515 -6.89 -37.19 12.16
N PHE A 516 -6.32 -37.22 13.36
CA PHE A 516 -4.91 -37.55 13.53
C PHE A 516 -4.63 -39.05 13.46
N ALA A 517 -5.55 -39.90 13.93
CA ALA A 517 -5.42 -41.36 13.77
C ALA A 517 -5.39 -41.78 12.29
N GLU A 518 -6.18 -41.13 11.42
CA GLU A 518 -6.14 -41.34 9.97
C GLU A 518 -4.77 -40.97 9.35
N LYS A 519 -4.04 -40.05 9.99
CA LYS A 519 -2.67 -39.65 9.61
C LYS A 519 -1.58 -40.48 10.30
N GLY A 520 -1.95 -41.51 11.06
CA GLY A 520 -1.01 -42.36 11.80
C GLY A 520 -0.49 -41.76 13.10
N PHE A 521 -1.14 -40.72 13.62
CA PHE A 521 -0.75 -40.06 14.87
C PHE A 521 -1.79 -40.31 15.97
N ASP A 522 -1.34 -40.79 17.12
CA ASP A 522 -2.16 -40.84 18.33
C ASP A 522 -2.12 -39.47 19.03
N LEU A 523 -2.92 -38.54 18.53
CA LEU A 523 -2.99 -37.16 18.99
C LEU A 523 -4.42 -36.79 19.38
N SER A 524 -4.59 -36.37 20.62
CA SER A 524 -5.84 -35.83 21.16
C SER A 524 -5.54 -34.61 22.03
N PHE A 525 -6.51 -34.09 22.76
CA PHE A 525 -6.22 -33.09 23.79
C PHE A 525 -6.91 -33.39 25.12
N ALA A 526 -6.27 -32.94 26.19
CA ALA A 526 -6.90 -32.80 27.50
C ALA A 526 -7.37 -31.36 27.64
N TYR A 527 -8.48 -31.15 28.36
CA TYR A 527 -8.92 -29.81 28.67
C TYR A 527 -9.47 -29.72 30.08
N GLY A 528 -9.49 -28.49 30.60
CA GLY A 528 -10.14 -28.14 31.85
C GLY A 528 -10.89 -26.84 31.67
N LEU A 529 -12.09 -26.78 32.26
CA LEU A 529 -12.98 -25.64 32.16
C LEU A 529 -13.00 -24.87 33.48
N SER A 530 -13.05 -23.54 33.36
CA SER A 530 -13.24 -22.63 34.48
C SER A 530 -14.10 -21.45 34.03
N LYS A 531 -14.70 -20.75 34.98
CA LYS A 531 -15.45 -19.52 34.74
C LYS A 531 -14.61 -18.35 35.20
N VAL A 532 -14.59 -17.28 34.42
CA VAL A 532 -14.02 -16.00 34.85
C VAL A 532 -14.94 -15.40 35.91
N VAL A 533 -14.38 -15.16 37.09
CA VAL A 533 -15.07 -14.56 38.24
C VAL A 533 -14.29 -13.34 38.67
N ASN A 534 -14.99 -12.26 38.99
CA ASN A 534 -14.40 -10.99 39.41
C ASN A 534 -13.37 -10.44 38.41
N HIS A 535 -13.60 -10.67 37.11
CA HIS A 535 -12.75 -10.17 36.03
C HIS A 535 -11.30 -10.70 36.08
N ASP A 536 -11.06 -11.79 36.83
CA ASP A 536 -9.74 -12.39 37.00
C ASP A 536 -9.58 -13.57 36.03
N ILE A 537 -9.16 -13.26 34.79
CA ILE A 537 -8.93 -14.30 33.78
C ILE A 537 -7.71 -15.15 34.11
N ASP A 538 -6.70 -14.59 34.78
CA ASP A 538 -5.47 -15.32 35.11
C ASP A 538 -5.77 -16.40 36.14
N ALA A 539 -6.57 -16.10 37.18
CA ALA A 539 -7.06 -17.09 38.13
C ALA A 539 -7.98 -18.12 37.46
N ALA A 540 -8.81 -17.70 36.50
CA ALA A 540 -9.66 -18.61 35.75
C ALA A 540 -8.85 -19.58 34.88
N ILE A 541 -7.80 -19.08 34.22
CA ILE A 541 -6.83 -19.88 33.45
C ILE A 541 -6.09 -20.85 34.37
N GLU A 542 -5.60 -20.39 35.53
CA GLU A 542 -4.92 -21.25 36.50
C GLU A 542 -5.84 -22.36 37.04
N LEU A 543 -7.11 -22.05 37.28
CA LEU A 543 -8.10 -23.04 37.70
C LEU A 543 -8.47 -24.01 36.57
N ALA A 544 -8.60 -23.51 35.33
CA ALA A 544 -8.83 -24.34 34.15
C ALA A 544 -7.66 -25.31 33.92
N ASP A 545 -6.42 -24.84 34.07
CA ASP A 545 -5.21 -25.66 34.00
C ASP A 545 -5.19 -26.73 35.11
N LYS A 546 -5.47 -26.36 36.37
CA LYS A 546 -5.62 -27.34 37.47
C LYS A 546 -6.69 -28.40 37.20
N ASN A 547 -7.82 -28.00 36.61
CA ASN A 547 -8.91 -28.90 36.23
C ASN A 547 -8.48 -29.84 35.09
N MET A 548 -7.73 -29.32 34.11
CA MET A 548 -7.14 -30.10 33.01
C MET A 548 -6.17 -31.15 33.55
N TYR A 549 -5.23 -30.76 34.41
CA TYR A 549 -4.27 -31.68 35.03
C TYR A 549 -4.97 -32.75 35.88
N SER A 550 -6.04 -32.39 36.58
CA SER A 550 -6.84 -33.33 37.39
C SER A 550 -7.57 -34.35 36.49
N ALA A 551 -8.15 -33.90 35.38
CA ALA A 551 -8.76 -34.77 34.38
C ALA A 551 -7.73 -35.72 33.75
N LYS A 552 -6.54 -35.20 33.38
CA LYS A 552 -5.42 -35.97 32.81
C LYS A 552 -4.91 -37.03 33.79
N ARG A 553 -4.85 -36.72 35.10
CA ARG A 553 -4.50 -37.69 36.16
C ARG A 553 -5.58 -38.74 36.39
N ARG A 554 -6.86 -38.38 36.34
CA ARG A 554 -7.98 -39.32 36.47
C ARG A 554 -8.01 -40.31 35.30
N PHE A 555 -7.78 -39.81 34.07
CA PHE A 555 -7.67 -40.63 32.87
C PHE A 555 -6.48 -41.61 32.94
N LYS A 556 -5.30 -41.15 33.39
CA LYS A 556 -4.14 -42.03 33.63
C LYS A 556 -4.35 -43.04 34.75
N ARG A 557 -5.10 -42.70 35.80
CA ARG A 557 -5.48 -43.63 36.88
C ARG A 557 -6.49 -44.67 36.42
N GLN A 558 -7.47 -44.32 35.60
CA GLN A 558 -8.39 -45.29 35.00
C GLN A 558 -7.66 -46.29 34.09
N LEU A 559 -6.75 -45.80 33.23
CA LEU A 559 -5.91 -46.66 32.38
C LEU A 559 -4.96 -47.58 33.15
N SER A 560 -4.56 -47.22 34.38
CA SER A 560 -3.70 -48.07 35.23
C SER A 560 -4.48 -49.02 36.14
N VAL A 561 -5.78 -48.77 36.37
CA VAL A 561 -6.69 -49.73 37.02
C VAL A 561 -7.17 -50.78 36.01
N ASP A 562 -7.35 -50.42 34.75
CA ASP A 562 -7.71 -51.37 33.67
C ASP A 562 -6.53 -52.28 33.23
N TYR A 563 -5.31 -52.05 33.73
CA TYR A 563 -4.16 -52.96 33.60
C TYR A 563 -3.88 -53.77 34.89
N VAL A 564 -4.73 -53.61 35.91
CA VAL A 564 -4.76 -54.45 37.13
C VAL A 564 -6.18 -54.96 37.32
N ILE A 565 -6.72 -55.65 36.31
CA ILE A 565 -7.75 -56.68 36.44
C ILE A 565 -7.40 -57.81 35.46
#